data_AF-A0A150PIV4-F1
#
_entry.id   AF-A0A150PIV4-F1
#
_cell.length_a   1.000
_cell.length_b   1.000
_cell.length_c   1.000
_cell.angle_alpha   90.00
_cell.angle_beta   90.00
_cell.angle_gamma   90.00
#
_symmetry.space_group_name_H-M   'P 1'
#
loop_
_entity.id
_entity.type
_entity.pdbx_description
1 polymer ?
#
loop_
_entity_poly.entity_id
_entity_poly.type
_entity_poly.pdbx_seq_one_letter_code
_entity_poly.pdbx_strand_id
1 'polypeptide(L)'
;MDPECDPGDISADGRANALRLVNLYRWLADLPPVVTEPTRDAQAQACALMMDANNSLSHEPPESWKCYSKTGADGARTSNISSGPGVASVLGYLIDPGNESTFGHRRIILSNDLGPIGLGSTGKNGASCMQNIGGTGRAGKEWTAWPPPGVFPMQAYGDRWSSLSDTGWSVQSEDIELEDAEVTITSGGAPLAVDVEPLQGGYGSTNAIRIVPSGWDPEAGKTYSVSVSGISATIAYDVVFVDCG
;
A
#
# COMPACT_ATOMS: atom_id res chain seq x y z
N MET A 1 12.24 -19.04 -27.64
CA MET A 1 11.54 -17.90 -27.03
C MET A 1 12.05 -16.66 -27.71
N ASP A 2 11.16 -15.71 -28.00
CA ASP A 2 11.56 -14.36 -28.43
C ASP A 2 12.47 -13.78 -27.33
N PRO A 3 13.71 -13.34 -27.61
CA PRO A 3 14.55 -12.70 -26.60
C PRO A 3 13.88 -11.47 -25.96
N GLU A 4 12.87 -10.87 -26.60
CA GLU A 4 12.04 -9.81 -26.01
C GLU A 4 11.14 -10.28 -24.85
N CYS A 5 10.97 -11.60 -24.68
CA CYS A 5 10.16 -12.19 -23.61
C CYS A 5 10.97 -12.90 -22.51
N ASP A 6 12.26 -12.59 -22.40
CA ASP A 6 13.05 -12.93 -21.22
C ASP A 6 12.77 -11.89 -20.11
N PRO A 7 12.17 -12.27 -18.97
CA PRO A 7 11.89 -11.33 -17.89
C PRO A 7 13.15 -10.70 -17.27
N GLY A 8 14.30 -11.35 -17.42
CA GLY A 8 15.55 -10.89 -16.82
C GLY A 8 15.44 -10.74 -15.30
N ASP A 9 16.11 -9.72 -14.76
CA ASP A 9 16.00 -9.33 -13.36
C ASP A 9 16.18 -7.80 -13.22
N ILE A 10 15.66 -7.21 -12.15
CA ILE A 10 15.98 -5.83 -11.77
C ILE A 10 17.39 -5.73 -11.20
N SER A 11 17.94 -4.51 -11.22
CA SER A 11 19.22 -4.26 -10.56
C SER A 11 19.13 -4.52 -9.05
N ALA A 12 20.25 -4.97 -8.46
CA ALA A 12 20.36 -5.17 -7.02
C ALA A 12 19.98 -3.91 -6.22
N ASP A 13 20.44 -2.73 -6.69
CA ASP A 13 20.11 -1.45 -6.07
C ASP A 13 18.62 -1.11 -6.21
N GLY A 14 17.99 -1.41 -7.35
CA GLY A 14 16.56 -1.22 -7.55
C GLY A 14 15.74 -2.05 -6.57
N ARG A 15 16.09 -3.33 -6.42
CA ARG A 15 15.48 -4.24 -5.46
C ARG A 15 15.66 -3.75 -4.02
N ALA A 16 16.90 -3.40 -3.65
CA ALA A 16 17.22 -2.94 -2.30
C ALA A 16 16.49 -1.63 -1.94
N ASN A 17 16.39 -0.68 -2.87
CA ASN A 17 15.70 0.59 -2.64
C ASN A 17 14.18 0.41 -2.50
N ALA A 18 13.56 -0.43 -3.34
CA ALA A 18 12.13 -0.72 -3.24
C ALA A 18 11.81 -1.44 -1.91
N LEU A 19 12.61 -2.46 -1.53
CA LEU A 19 12.45 -3.14 -0.25
C LEU A 19 12.66 -2.20 0.95
N ARG A 20 13.66 -1.32 0.88
CA ARG A 20 13.91 -0.31 1.93
C ARG A 20 12.72 0.62 2.10
N LEU A 21 12.07 1.03 1.01
CA LEU A 21 10.91 1.90 1.07
C LEU A 21 9.67 1.20 1.64
N VAL A 22 9.43 -0.07 1.25
CA VAL A 22 8.39 -0.91 1.88
C VAL A 22 8.61 -1.00 3.38
N ASN A 23 9.84 -1.31 3.79
CA ASN A 23 10.18 -1.46 5.20
C ASN A 23 10.19 -0.13 5.97
N LEU A 24 10.43 1.00 5.31
CA LEU A 24 10.25 2.33 5.90
C LEU A 24 8.79 2.59 6.25
N TYR A 25 7.86 2.33 5.33
CA TYR A 25 6.43 2.54 5.59
C TYR A 25 5.90 1.58 6.66
N ARG A 26 6.35 0.32 6.64
CA ARG A 26 6.04 -0.63 7.71
C ARG A 26 6.61 -0.19 9.04
N TRP A 27 7.84 0.33 9.09
CA TRP A 27 8.43 0.86 10.30
C TRP A 27 7.64 2.07 10.85
N LEU A 28 7.19 2.99 10.00
CA LEU A 28 6.32 4.10 10.42
C LEU A 28 5.02 3.59 11.06
N ALA A 29 4.47 2.48 10.56
CA ALA A 29 3.28 1.83 11.10
C ALA A 29 3.55 0.85 12.25
N ASP A 30 4.77 0.85 12.81
CA ASP A 30 5.22 -0.07 13.86
C ASP A 30 5.03 -1.55 13.50
N LEU A 31 5.25 -1.88 12.23
CA LEU A 31 5.19 -3.24 11.68
C LEU A 31 6.60 -3.79 11.45
N PRO A 32 6.82 -5.11 11.63
CA PRO A 32 8.11 -5.73 11.38
C PRO A 32 8.49 -5.63 9.91
N PRO A 33 9.80 -5.49 9.60
CA PRO A 33 10.27 -5.49 8.22
C PRO A 33 10.04 -6.85 7.56
N VAL A 34 9.92 -6.84 6.24
CA VAL A 34 9.89 -8.04 5.40
C VAL A 34 11.18 -8.20 4.61
N VAL A 35 11.37 -9.39 4.04
CA VAL A 35 12.47 -9.73 3.13
C VAL A 35 11.91 -10.14 1.77
N THR A 36 12.73 -10.08 0.73
CA THR A 36 12.39 -10.69 -0.56
C THR A 36 12.70 -12.18 -0.59
N GLU A 37 11.97 -12.92 -1.40
CA GLU A 37 12.21 -14.34 -1.67
C GLU A 37 12.45 -14.56 -3.18
N PRO A 38 13.49 -15.30 -3.60
CA PRO A 38 13.85 -15.44 -5.01
C PRO A 38 12.73 -15.96 -5.92
N THR A 39 11.90 -16.89 -5.44
CA THR A 39 10.76 -17.42 -6.20
C THR A 39 9.67 -16.38 -6.41
N ARG A 40 9.42 -15.52 -5.43
CA ARG A 40 8.46 -14.42 -5.51
C ARG A 40 9.01 -13.29 -6.40
N ASP A 41 10.31 -13.04 -6.32
CA ASP A 41 11.00 -12.09 -7.20
C ASP A 41 10.86 -12.50 -8.67
N ALA A 42 11.06 -13.78 -8.99
CA ALA A 42 10.87 -14.30 -10.34
C ALA A 42 9.41 -14.17 -10.83
N GLN A 43 8.43 -14.41 -9.96
CA GLN A 43 7.01 -14.20 -10.29
C GLN A 43 6.70 -12.73 -10.54
N ALA A 44 7.17 -11.84 -9.67
CA ALA A 44 6.98 -10.40 -9.79
C ALA A 44 7.63 -9.85 -11.07
N GLN A 45 8.83 -10.33 -11.44
CA GLN A 45 9.51 -9.90 -12.65
C GLN A 45 8.81 -10.38 -13.92
N ALA A 46 8.37 -11.64 -13.96
CA ALA A 46 7.57 -12.16 -15.07
C ALA A 46 6.22 -11.43 -15.21
N CYS A 47 5.60 -11.06 -14.08
CA CYS A 47 4.41 -10.21 -14.07
C CYS A 47 4.69 -8.84 -14.70
N ALA A 48 5.74 -8.14 -14.24
CA ALA A 48 6.08 -6.81 -14.74
C ALA A 48 6.35 -6.81 -16.25
N LEU A 49 7.07 -7.82 -16.76
CA LEU A 49 7.28 -7.98 -18.20
C LEU A 49 5.97 -8.10 -18.98
N MET A 50 5.02 -8.92 -18.51
CA MET A 50 3.73 -9.08 -19.19
C MET A 50 2.93 -7.78 -19.21
N MET A 51 2.90 -7.04 -18.09
CA MET A 51 2.20 -5.75 -18.03
C MET A 51 2.80 -4.74 -19.01
N ASP A 52 4.13 -4.65 -19.03
CA ASP A 52 4.87 -3.72 -19.88
C ASP A 52 4.74 -4.06 -21.37
N ALA A 53 4.94 -5.34 -21.74
CA ALA A 53 4.86 -5.80 -23.12
C ALA A 53 3.48 -5.61 -23.77
N ASN A 54 2.43 -5.43 -22.95
CA ASN A 54 1.06 -5.20 -23.40
C ASN A 54 0.55 -3.78 -23.11
N ASN A 55 1.36 -2.94 -22.46
CA ASN A 55 0.97 -1.59 -22.02
C ASN A 55 -0.38 -1.58 -21.29
N SER A 56 -0.58 -2.56 -20.41
CA SER A 56 -1.86 -2.80 -19.72
C SER A 56 -1.64 -3.50 -18.38
N LEU A 57 -2.52 -3.26 -17.41
CA LEU A 57 -2.50 -3.89 -16.09
C LEU A 57 -3.69 -4.85 -15.95
N SER A 58 -3.43 -6.06 -15.46
CA SER A 58 -4.49 -7.03 -15.14
C SER A 58 -4.03 -8.00 -14.06
N HIS A 59 -4.86 -8.28 -13.06
CA HIS A 59 -4.63 -9.40 -12.14
C HIS A 59 -4.95 -10.76 -12.77
N GLU A 60 -5.68 -10.77 -13.89
CA GLU A 60 -6.05 -11.96 -14.67
C GLU A 60 -5.65 -11.74 -16.14
N PRO A 61 -4.34 -11.70 -16.46
CA PRO A 61 -3.89 -11.47 -17.82
C PRO A 61 -4.35 -12.63 -18.73
N PRO A 62 -4.97 -12.36 -19.90
CA PRO A 62 -5.38 -13.42 -20.81
C PRO A 62 -4.15 -14.07 -21.46
N GLU A 63 -4.26 -15.37 -21.80
CA GLU A 63 -3.16 -16.12 -22.43
C GLU A 63 -2.73 -15.57 -23.81
N SER A 64 -3.54 -14.69 -24.41
CA SER A 64 -3.24 -14.02 -25.67
C SER A 64 -2.26 -12.85 -25.54
N TRP A 65 -1.92 -12.42 -24.32
CA TRP A 65 -0.96 -11.33 -24.10
C TRP A 65 0.43 -11.66 -24.64
N LYS A 66 1.11 -10.63 -25.15
CA LYS A 66 2.54 -10.72 -25.48
C LYS A 66 3.32 -11.13 -24.23
N CYS A 67 4.31 -12.00 -24.42
CA CYS A 67 5.15 -12.54 -23.34
C CYS A 67 4.37 -13.22 -22.20
N TYR A 68 3.14 -13.69 -22.47
CA TYR A 68 2.38 -14.44 -21.48
C TYR A 68 3.18 -15.64 -20.99
N SER A 69 3.21 -15.82 -19.66
CA SER A 69 3.72 -17.00 -19.02
C SER A 69 2.85 -17.34 -17.80
N LYS A 70 2.75 -18.63 -17.48
CA LYS A 70 2.04 -19.06 -16.27
C LYS A 70 2.64 -18.43 -15.01
N THR A 71 3.96 -18.35 -14.92
CA THR A 71 4.67 -17.72 -13.80
C THR A 71 4.31 -16.24 -13.65
N GLY A 72 4.25 -15.49 -14.75
CA GLY A 72 3.82 -14.10 -14.74
C GLY A 72 2.35 -13.96 -14.34
N ALA A 73 1.47 -14.84 -14.82
CA ALA A 73 0.04 -14.80 -14.48
C ALA A 73 -0.21 -15.12 -12.99
N ASP A 74 0.53 -16.09 -12.44
CA ASP A 74 0.51 -16.37 -11.00
C ASP A 74 1.05 -15.17 -10.19
N GLY A 75 2.09 -14.51 -10.69
CA GLY A 75 2.60 -13.25 -10.14
C GLY A 75 1.54 -12.15 -10.16
N ALA A 76 0.89 -11.91 -11.30
CA ALA A 76 -0.13 -10.88 -11.48
C ALA A 76 -1.31 -11.03 -10.51
N ARG A 77 -1.81 -12.26 -10.33
CA ARG A 77 -2.91 -12.56 -9.40
C ARG A 77 -2.54 -12.32 -7.93
N THR A 78 -1.26 -12.33 -7.59
CA THR A 78 -0.78 -12.31 -6.19
C THR A 78 0.10 -11.11 -5.87
N SER A 79 0.08 -10.09 -6.73
CA SER A 79 0.89 -8.88 -6.58
C SER A 79 0.04 -7.62 -6.51
N ASN A 80 0.55 -6.59 -5.81
CA ASN A 80 0.22 -5.22 -6.19
C ASN A 80 0.84 -4.93 -7.56
N ILE A 81 0.10 -4.34 -8.50
CA ILE A 81 0.57 -4.06 -9.88
C ILE A 81 0.48 -2.57 -10.20
N SER A 82 1.42 -2.05 -10.98
CA SER A 82 1.44 -0.64 -11.37
C SER A 82 2.14 -0.43 -12.71
N SER A 83 1.84 0.69 -13.36
CA SER A 83 2.52 1.20 -14.56
C SER A 83 3.71 2.12 -14.22
N GLY A 84 4.16 2.10 -12.97
CA GLY A 84 5.27 2.90 -12.47
C GLY A 84 6.57 2.09 -12.31
N PRO A 85 7.73 2.77 -12.17
CA PRO A 85 8.98 2.11 -11.83
C PRO A 85 8.96 1.62 -10.38
N GLY A 86 9.58 0.47 -10.12
CA GLY A 86 9.41 -0.28 -8.86
C GLY A 86 9.52 0.51 -7.56
N VAL A 87 10.49 1.43 -7.41
CA VAL A 87 10.62 2.23 -6.17
C VAL A 87 9.46 3.22 -6.02
N ALA A 88 9.11 3.96 -7.08
CA ALA A 88 8.03 4.95 -7.03
C ALA A 88 6.67 4.27 -6.83
N SER A 89 6.49 3.07 -7.39
CA SER A 89 5.28 2.28 -7.22
C SER A 89 4.99 1.94 -5.76
N VAL A 90 6.00 1.82 -4.89
CA VAL A 90 5.78 1.57 -3.45
C VAL A 90 4.99 2.70 -2.81
N LEU A 91 5.35 3.98 -3.06
CA LEU A 91 4.55 5.11 -2.58
C LEU A 91 3.16 5.10 -3.22
N GLY A 92 3.08 4.85 -4.53
CA GLY A 92 1.81 4.74 -5.25
C GLY A 92 0.86 3.71 -4.65
N TYR A 93 1.37 2.57 -4.18
CA TYR A 93 0.57 1.56 -3.48
C TYR A 93 0.06 2.03 -2.11
N LEU A 94 0.79 2.91 -1.41
CA LEU A 94 0.36 3.46 -0.13
C LEU A 94 -0.62 4.62 -0.31
N ILE A 95 -0.49 5.43 -1.36
CA ILE A 95 -1.49 6.45 -1.67
C ILE A 95 -2.76 5.80 -2.23
N ASP A 96 -2.61 4.81 -3.10
CA ASP A 96 -3.66 3.95 -3.64
C ASP A 96 -4.78 4.67 -4.43
N PRO A 97 -4.44 5.59 -5.35
CA PRO A 97 -5.43 6.32 -6.15
C PRO A 97 -6.19 5.38 -7.09
N GLY A 98 -7.51 5.58 -7.19
CA GLY A 98 -8.41 4.75 -8.01
C GLY A 98 -8.88 3.46 -7.33
N ASN A 99 -8.52 3.24 -6.06
CA ASN A 99 -8.96 2.10 -5.25
C ASN A 99 -9.71 2.56 -3.98
N GLU A 100 -10.41 3.69 -4.04
CA GLU A 100 -11.02 4.34 -2.88
C GLU A 100 -12.02 3.46 -2.12
N SER A 101 -12.62 2.46 -2.77
CA SER A 101 -13.56 1.52 -2.14
C SER A 101 -12.89 0.33 -1.44
N THR A 102 -11.58 0.12 -1.63
CA THR A 102 -10.87 -1.06 -1.11
C THR A 102 -9.59 -0.71 -0.35
N PHE A 103 -8.81 0.24 -0.86
CA PHE A 103 -7.39 0.45 -0.53
C PHE A 103 -6.57 -0.84 -0.52
N GLY A 104 -6.80 -1.67 -1.55
CA GLY A 104 -6.25 -3.00 -1.62
C GLY A 104 -4.72 -3.04 -1.50
N HIS A 105 -4.03 -2.16 -2.23
CA HIS A 105 -2.57 -2.15 -2.25
C HIS A 105 -2.00 -1.70 -0.90
N ARG A 106 -2.57 -0.62 -0.33
CA ARG A 106 -2.15 -0.03 0.95
C ARG A 106 -2.35 -1.02 2.09
N ARG A 107 -3.54 -1.62 2.18
CA ARG A 107 -3.92 -2.53 3.27
C ARG A 107 -3.09 -3.81 3.28
N ILE A 108 -2.75 -4.35 2.10
CA ILE A 108 -1.86 -5.51 2.00
C ILE A 108 -0.45 -5.16 2.51
N ILE A 109 0.11 -4.00 2.12
CA ILE A 109 1.46 -3.59 2.58
C ILE A 109 1.49 -3.37 4.10
N LEU A 110 0.39 -2.89 4.68
CA LEU A 110 0.25 -2.66 6.12
C LEU A 110 -0.33 -3.87 6.88
N SER A 111 -0.48 -5.02 6.21
CA SER A 111 -1.06 -6.22 6.84
C SER A 111 -0.12 -6.83 7.87
N ASN A 112 -0.75 -7.44 8.89
CA ASN A 112 -0.11 -8.33 9.85
C ASN A 112 0.59 -9.52 9.18
N ASP A 113 0.04 -9.98 8.06
CA ASP A 113 0.43 -11.25 7.42
C ASP A 113 1.40 -11.07 6.24
N LEU A 114 1.83 -9.84 5.97
CA LEU A 114 2.76 -9.55 4.88
C LEU A 114 4.13 -10.19 5.12
N GLY A 115 4.69 -10.80 4.07
CA GLY A 115 6.08 -11.21 4.00
C GLY A 115 6.28 -12.73 4.06
N PRO A 116 7.27 -13.30 3.36
CA PRO A 116 8.17 -12.64 2.42
C PRO A 116 7.45 -12.10 1.18
N ILE A 117 8.07 -11.15 0.48
CA ILE A 117 7.54 -10.53 -0.73
C ILE A 117 8.41 -10.84 -1.95
N GLY A 118 7.93 -10.47 -3.14
CA GLY A 118 8.71 -10.45 -4.38
C GLY A 118 8.65 -9.08 -5.03
N LEU A 119 9.74 -8.64 -5.66
CA LEU A 119 9.83 -7.37 -6.36
C LEU A 119 10.27 -7.57 -7.81
N GLY A 120 9.53 -6.97 -8.74
CA GLY A 120 9.85 -6.99 -10.15
C GLY A 120 9.46 -5.70 -10.84
N SER A 121 10.25 -5.28 -11.82
CA SER A 121 9.99 -4.07 -12.60
C SER A 121 10.72 -4.12 -13.94
N THR A 122 10.17 -3.46 -14.94
CA THR A 122 10.84 -3.21 -16.23
C THR A 122 11.43 -1.80 -16.33
N GLY A 123 11.39 -1.03 -15.22
CA GLY A 123 12.07 0.25 -15.09
C GLY A 123 11.22 1.45 -15.54
N LYS A 124 11.89 2.47 -16.07
CA LYS A 124 11.24 3.75 -16.39
C LYS A 124 10.28 3.59 -17.57
N ASN A 125 9.06 4.09 -17.41
CA ASN A 125 7.94 3.96 -18.36
C ASN A 125 7.46 2.52 -18.58
N GLY A 126 7.86 1.59 -17.70
CA GLY A 126 7.44 0.20 -17.76
C GLY A 126 6.38 -0.13 -16.72
N ALA A 127 6.46 -1.33 -16.16
CA ALA A 127 5.57 -1.77 -15.10
C ALA A 127 6.34 -2.24 -13.86
N SER A 128 5.62 -2.41 -12.77
CA SER A 128 6.11 -3.00 -11.52
C SER A 128 5.04 -3.91 -10.94
N CYS A 129 5.49 -5.07 -10.45
CA CYS A 129 4.68 -5.96 -9.63
C CYS A 129 5.40 -6.21 -8.30
N MET A 130 4.65 -6.17 -7.20
CA MET A 130 5.10 -6.58 -5.88
C MET A 130 4.30 -7.79 -5.43
N GLN A 131 4.86 -8.98 -5.57
CA GLN A 131 4.24 -10.21 -5.11
C GLN A 131 4.15 -10.16 -3.58
N ASN A 132 2.94 -10.20 -3.03
CA ASN A 132 2.70 -9.90 -1.62
C ASN A 132 1.55 -10.70 -0.99
N ILE A 133 0.90 -11.59 -1.75
CA ILE A 133 -0.11 -12.52 -1.23
C ILE A 133 0.50 -13.88 -0.92
N GLY A 134 0.00 -14.55 0.13
CA GLY A 134 0.42 -15.89 0.54
C GLY A 134 1.73 -15.91 1.34
N GLY A 135 2.04 -14.82 2.03
CA GLY A 135 3.14 -14.74 2.99
C GLY A 135 2.84 -15.48 4.31
N THR A 136 3.81 -15.45 5.22
CA THR A 136 3.76 -16.05 6.56
C THR A 136 4.09 -15.03 7.66
N GLY A 137 4.03 -13.73 7.34
CA GLY A 137 4.23 -12.66 8.32
C GLY A 137 3.23 -12.78 9.46
N ARG A 138 3.58 -12.26 10.65
CA ARG A 138 2.70 -12.16 11.82
C ARG A 138 3.13 -10.97 12.68
N ALA A 139 2.54 -9.80 12.46
CA ALA A 139 2.88 -8.61 13.25
C ALA A 139 2.07 -8.49 14.56
N GLY A 140 0.90 -9.13 14.65
CA GLY A 140 0.10 -9.17 15.89
C GLY A 140 -0.50 -7.82 16.31
N LYS A 141 -0.69 -6.90 15.38
CA LYS A 141 -1.39 -5.63 15.61
C LYS A 141 -2.89 -5.86 15.64
N GLU A 142 -3.54 -5.36 16.69
CA GLU A 142 -5.00 -5.34 16.79
C GLU A 142 -5.62 -4.49 15.67
N TRP A 143 -4.96 -3.37 15.33
CA TRP A 143 -5.32 -2.51 14.21
C TRP A 143 -4.07 -1.82 13.65
N THR A 144 -4.14 -1.35 12.41
CA THR A 144 -3.14 -0.49 11.79
C THR A 144 -3.82 0.71 11.16
N ALA A 145 -3.09 1.83 11.07
CA ALA A 145 -3.57 3.04 10.44
C ALA A 145 -2.54 3.61 9.47
N TRP A 146 -3.02 4.36 8.49
CA TRP A 146 -2.21 5.17 7.58
C TRP A 146 -2.90 6.52 7.35
N PRO A 147 -2.37 7.62 7.89
CA PRO A 147 -1.16 7.73 8.72
C PRO A 147 -1.25 6.97 10.06
N PRO A 148 -0.14 6.37 10.53
CA PRO A 148 -0.07 5.65 11.80
C PRO A 148 0.11 6.59 13.02
N PRO A 149 -0.01 6.05 14.24
CA PRO A 149 0.30 6.80 15.46
C PRO A 149 1.76 7.28 15.49
N GLY A 150 1.97 8.50 15.98
CA GLY A 150 3.29 9.10 16.16
C GLY A 150 3.71 9.99 15.00
N VAL A 151 5.01 10.02 14.72
CA VAL A 151 5.60 10.96 13.75
C VAL A 151 5.41 10.45 12.32
N PHE A 152 4.83 11.29 11.46
CA PHE A 152 4.57 10.96 10.06
C PHE A 152 5.22 11.99 9.11
N PRO A 153 6.14 11.57 8.24
CA PRO A 153 6.75 12.46 7.25
C PRO A 153 5.74 12.93 6.19
N MET A 154 5.72 14.23 5.88
CA MET A 154 4.92 14.77 4.78
C MET A 154 5.27 14.12 3.42
N GLN A 155 6.51 13.68 3.25
CA GLN A 155 6.98 12.96 2.06
C GLN A 155 6.34 11.57 1.89
N ALA A 156 5.75 11.00 2.94
CA ALA A 156 4.96 9.77 2.88
C ALA A 156 3.45 10.05 2.72
N TYR A 157 3.04 11.31 2.87
CA TYR A 157 1.65 11.75 2.69
C TYR A 157 1.26 11.85 1.22
N GLY A 158 2.23 12.01 0.33
CA GLY A 158 2.01 12.10 -1.11
C GLY A 158 3.13 12.80 -1.82
N ASP A 159 2.91 13.02 -3.11
CA ASP A 159 3.72 13.88 -3.94
C ASP A 159 2.83 14.92 -4.65
N ARG A 160 3.40 15.63 -5.63
CA ARG A 160 2.68 16.66 -6.39
C ARG A 160 1.57 16.12 -7.30
N TRP A 161 1.48 14.81 -7.48
CA TRP A 161 0.55 14.16 -8.40
C TRP A 161 -0.58 13.45 -7.67
N SER A 162 -0.31 12.89 -6.50
CA SER A 162 -1.32 12.23 -5.67
C SER A 162 -0.90 12.20 -4.21
N SER A 163 -1.88 12.33 -3.33
CA SER A 163 -1.71 12.36 -1.89
C SER A 163 -2.84 11.68 -1.14
N LEU A 164 -2.65 11.52 0.17
CA LEU A 164 -3.70 11.08 1.08
C LEU A 164 -4.81 12.12 1.25
N SER A 165 -4.67 13.34 0.73
CA SER A 165 -5.79 14.29 0.64
C SER A 165 -6.76 13.92 -0.48
N ASP A 166 -6.26 13.29 -1.56
CA ASP A 166 -7.10 12.83 -2.66
C ASP A 166 -7.80 11.51 -2.30
N THR A 167 -7.02 10.61 -1.69
CA THR A 167 -7.48 9.25 -1.43
C THR A 167 -8.08 9.12 -0.04
N GLY A 168 -7.52 9.75 0.99
CA GLY A 168 -7.94 9.63 2.38
C GLY A 168 -7.03 8.73 3.20
N TRP A 169 -7.20 8.78 4.51
CA TRP A 169 -6.52 7.95 5.50
C TRP A 169 -7.25 6.61 5.63
N SER A 170 -6.63 5.65 6.30
CA SER A 170 -7.23 4.35 6.55
C SER A 170 -6.96 3.84 7.95
N VAL A 171 -7.95 3.16 8.54
CA VAL A 171 -7.78 2.29 9.71
C VAL A 171 -8.26 0.91 9.31
N GLN A 172 -7.51 -0.13 9.66
CA GLN A 172 -7.91 -1.52 9.44
C GLN A 172 -7.66 -2.38 10.68
N SER A 173 -8.49 -3.39 10.87
CA SER A 173 -8.39 -4.37 11.96
C SER A 173 -8.87 -5.74 11.48
N GLU A 174 -8.30 -6.80 12.06
CA GLU A 174 -8.80 -8.14 11.80
C GLU A 174 -10.07 -8.42 12.62
N ASP A 175 -10.04 -8.04 13.90
CA ASP A 175 -11.06 -8.45 14.88
C ASP A 175 -12.06 -7.34 15.24
N ILE A 176 -11.71 -6.07 15.05
CA ILE A 176 -12.60 -4.94 15.35
C ILE A 176 -13.42 -4.62 14.09
N GLU A 177 -14.73 -4.81 14.17
CA GLU A 177 -15.67 -4.37 13.14
C GLU A 177 -15.71 -2.83 13.09
N LEU A 178 -15.57 -2.27 11.88
CA LEU A 178 -15.46 -0.83 11.66
C LEU A 178 -16.62 -0.26 10.82
N GLU A 179 -17.64 -1.06 10.48
CA GLU A 179 -18.76 -0.64 9.63
C GLU A 179 -19.57 0.52 10.24
N ASP A 180 -19.79 0.47 11.56
CA ASP A 180 -20.53 1.49 12.33
C ASP A 180 -19.61 2.55 12.96
N ALA A 181 -18.36 2.65 12.49
CA ALA A 181 -17.38 3.54 13.11
C ALA A 181 -17.72 5.02 12.91
N GLU A 182 -17.71 5.77 14.00
CA GLU A 182 -17.76 7.23 14.00
C GLU A 182 -16.35 7.79 14.20
N VAL A 183 -15.90 8.67 13.30
CA VAL A 183 -14.55 9.25 13.37
C VAL A 183 -14.60 10.73 13.70
N THR A 184 -13.79 11.13 14.69
CA THR A 184 -13.47 12.54 14.95
C THR A 184 -11.98 12.77 14.81
N ILE A 185 -11.60 13.81 14.07
CA ILE A 185 -10.23 14.33 14.04
C ILE A 185 -10.22 15.73 14.62
N THR A 186 -9.25 16.03 15.49
CA THR A 186 -9.06 17.37 16.05
C THR A 186 -7.61 17.83 15.92
N SER A 187 -7.40 19.14 15.83
CA SER A 187 -6.07 19.76 15.95
C SER A 187 -6.15 20.99 16.84
N GLY A 188 -5.28 21.09 17.85
CA GLY A 188 -5.36 22.15 18.86
C GLY A 188 -6.69 22.17 19.63
N GLY A 189 -7.39 21.04 19.71
CA GLY A 189 -8.71 20.90 20.33
C GLY A 189 -9.89 21.31 19.46
N ALA A 190 -9.67 21.83 18.24
CA ALA A 190 -10.74 22.16 17.31
C ALA A 190 -11.07 20.93 16.42
N PRO A 191 -12.36 20.58 16.23
CA PRO A 191 -12.75 19.50 15.33
C PRO A 191 -12.52 19.89 13.87
N LEU A 192 -12.13 18.91 13.07
CA LEU A 192 -11.88 19.02 11.64
C LEU A 192 -12.85 18.10 10.90
N ALA A 193 -13.44 18.60 9.81
CA ALA A 193 -14.44 17.86 9.05
C ALA A 193 -13.80 16.68 8.30
N VAL A 194 -14.45 15.51 8.36
CA VAL A 194 -14.02 14.30 7.66
C VAL A 194 -15.23 13.56 7.09
N ASP A 195 -15.03 12.91 5.94
CA ASP A 195 -15.96 11.92 5.40
C ASP A 195 -15.43 10.53 5.74
N VAL A 196 -16.33 9.62 6.17
CA VAL A 196 -15.97 8.26 6.62
C VAL A 196 -16.75 7.25 5.81
N GLU A 197 -16.06 6.26 5.27
CA GLU A 197 -16.65 5.22 4.42
C GLU A 197 -16.07 3.84 4.81
N PRO A 198 -16.90 2.79 4.97
CA PRO A 198 -16.40 1.44 5.12
C PRO A 198 -15.74 0.97 3.82
N LEU A 199 -14.65 0.22 3.95
CA LEU A 199 -13.93 -0.38 2.82
C LEU A 199 -14.31 -1.85 2.67
N GLN A 200 -14.36 -2.31 1.42
CA GLN A 200 -14.67 -3.70 1.12
C GLN A 200 -13.62 -4.65 1.74
N GLY A 201 -14.08 -5.80 2.26
CA GLY A 201 -13.20 -6.83 2.81
C GLY A 201 -12.36 -7.57 1.75
N GLY A 202 -11.50 -8.48 2.19
CA GLY A 202 -10.65 -9.29 1.31
C GLY A 202 -9.28 -8.69 0.96
N TYR A 203 -8.92 -7.57 1.59
CA TYR A 203 -7.65 -6.88 1.38
C TYR A 203 -6.96 -6.58 2.70
N GLY A 204 -5.75 -7.11 2.92
CA GLY A 204 -5.08 -6.94 4.21
C GLY A 204 -5.90 -7.52 5.36
N SER A 205 -6.31 -6.68 6.32
CA SER A 205 -7.18 -7.11 7.43
C SER A 205 -8.65 -7.17 7.01
N THR A 206 -9.48 -7.96 7.69
CA THR A 206 -10.90 -8.14 7.34
C THR A 206 -11.73 -6.85 7.35
N ASN A 207 -11.54 -6.00 8.37
CA ASN A 207 -12.31 -4.76 8.56
C ASN A 207 -11.46 -3.53 8.25
N ALA A 208 -12.03 -2.53 7.56
CA ALA A 208 -11.35 -1.25 7.34
C ALA A 208 -12.33 -0.10 7.06
N ILE A 209 -11.88 1.12 7.36
CA ILE A 209 -12.54 2.37 6.99
C ILE A 209 -11.57 3.30 6.29
N ARG A 210 -12.12 4.13 5.42
CA ARG A 210 -11.49 5.27 4.78
C ARG A 210 -11.96 6.55 5.48
N ILE A 211 -11.03 7.47 5.71
CA ILE A 211 -11.28 8.75 6.37
C ILE A 211 -10.71 9.86 5.50
N VAL A 212 -11.56 10.69 4.89
CA VAL A 212 -11.14 11.74 3.95
C VAL A 212 -11.20 13.11 4.64
N PRO A 213 -10.08 13.84 4.79
CA PRO A 213 -10.10 15.24 5.20
C PRO A 213 -10.98 16.09 4.29
N SER A 214 -11.91 16.87 4.87
CA SER A 214 -12.84 17.70 4.11
C SER A 214 -12.53 19.19 4.28
N GLY A 215 -11.89 19.78 3.27
CA GLY A 215 -11.55 21.21 3.24
C GLY A 215 -10.31 21.60 4.07
N TRP A 216 -9.45 20.65 4.40
CA TRP A 216 -8.18 20.89 5.09
C TRP A 216 -7.14 19.84 4.72
N ASP A 217 -5.86 20.22 4.85
CA ASP A 217 -4.71 19.34 4.69
C ASP A 217 -3.88 19.32 5.98
N PRO A 218 -3.17 18.22 6.27
CA PRO A 218 -2.22 18.19 7.36
C PRO A 218 -1.05 19.16 7.16
N GLU A 219 -0.68 19.87 8.23
CA GLU A 219 0.45 20.79 8.23
C GLU A 219 1.61 20.23 9.07
N ALA A 220 2.83 20.41 8.57
CA ALA A 220 4.03 20.06 9.32
C ALA A 220 4.09 20.82 10.66
N GLY A 221 4.48 20.10 11.72
CA GLY A 221 4.53 20.60 13.09
C GLY A 221 3.19 20.61 13.82
N LYS A 222 2.10 20.13 13.20
CA LYS A 222 0.80 19.97 13.85
C LYS A 222 0.56 18.52 14.28
N THR A 223 -0.18 18.40 15.37
CA THR A 223 -0.72 17.13 15.86
C THR A 223 -2.20 17.06 15.50
N TYR A 224 -2.62 15.88 15.06
CA TYR A 224 -4.01 15.54 14.78
C TYR A 224 -4.38 14.35 15.65
N SER A 225 -5.35 14.55 16.54
CA SER A 225 -5.87 13.51 17.42
C SER A 225 -7.07 12.85 16.75
N VAL A 226 -6.95 11.57 16.46
CA VAL A 226 -7.96 10.72 15.83
C VAL A 226 -8.66 9.90 16.91
N SER A 227 -9.98 9.86 16.87
CA SER A 227 -10.82 8.97 17.68
C SER A 227 -11.80 8.25 16.76
N VAL A 228 -11.78 6.91 16.81
CA VAL A 228 -12.71 6.01 16.14
C VAL A 228 -13.57 5.35 17.22
N SER A 229 -14.84 5.73 17.29
CA SER A 229 -15.82 5.28 18.28
C SER A 229 -17.00 4.57 17.61
N GLY A 230 -18.03 4.20 18.37
CA GLY A 230 -19.19 3.45 17.84
C GLY A 230 -18.92 1.96 17.62
N ILE A 231 -17.71 1.50 17.94
CA ILE A 231 -17.21 0.14 17.72
C ILE A 231 -16.94 -0.59 19.05
N SER A 232 -16.65 -1.88 18.99
CA SER A 232 -16.45 -2.74 20.17
C SER A 232 -15.30 -2.27 21.08
N ALA A 233 -14.27 -1.65 20.51
CA ALA A 233 -13.17 -1.04 21.24
C ALA A 233 -12.75 0.28 20.56
N THR A 234 -12.85 1.39 21.28
CA THR A 234 -12.45 2.71 20.77
C THR A 234 -10.96 2.71 20.39
N ILE A 235 -10.67 3.11 19.16
CA ILE A 235 -9.30 3.34 18.68
C ILE A 235 -9.04 4.85 18.79
N ALA A 236 -8.00 5.24 19.53
CA ALA A 236 -7.61 6.64 19.63
C ALA A 236 -6.09 6.78 19.51
N TYR A 237 -5.63 7.73 18.69
CA TYR A 237 -4.22 7.98 18.49
C TYR A 237 -3.94 9.40 18.00
N ASP A 238 -2.70 9.86 18.25
CA ASP A 238 -2.19 11.10 17.71
C ASP A 238 -1.27 10.81 16.53
N VAL A 239 -1.38 11.60 15.46
CA VAL A 239 -0.39 11.68 14.39
C VAL A 239 0.22 13.09 14.37
N VAL A 240 1.55 13.16 14.31
CA VAL A 240 2.32 14.40 14.23
C VAL A 240 2.98 14.47 12.87
N PHE A 241 2.53 15.39 12.04
CA PHE A 241 3.12 15.57 10.72
C PHE A 241 4.42 16.35 10.85
N VAL A 242 5.48 15.87 10.18
CA VAL A 242 6.78 16.53 10.16
C VAL A 242 7.26 16.69 8.73
N ASP A 243 7.92 17.82 8.48
CA ASP A 243 8.68 17.98 7.26
C ASP A 243 10.10 17.46 7.47
N CYS A 244 10.52 16.50 6.65
CA CYS A 244 11.85 15.90 6.71
C CYS A 244 12.86 16.51 5.72
N GLY A 245 12.49 17.54 4.95
CA GLY A 245 13.44 18.22 4.05
C GLY A 245 12.83 19.25 3.11
#